data_AF-A0A183HG03-F1
#
_entry.id   AF-A0A183HG03-F1
#
_cell.length_a   1.000
_cell.length_b   1.000
_cell.length_c   1.000
_cell.angle_alpha   90.00
_cell.angle_beta   90.00
_cell.angle_gamma   90.00
#
_symmetry.space_group_name_H-M   'P 1'
#
loop_
_entity.id
_entity.type
_entity.pdbx_description
1 polymer ?
#
loop_
_entity_poly.entity_id
_entity_poly.type
_entity_poly.pdbx_seq_one_letter_code
_entity_poly.pdbx_strand_id
1 'polypeptide(L)'
;MSVEEQVLERRRLNRSKERRRRRKNLAKNLPIKEPLNFVLQVYIDFGFAQRMSDKEIGRLVRQMGRVWGLQKKNPGLQVTLLSPDERFLCEGRQKLTGFDHFNWIISNKNINEVRSMLCFNFIQCCLYSLIVEF
;
A
#
# COMPACT_ATOMS: atom_id res chain seq x y z
N MET A 1 28.92 26.79 -17.39
CA MET A 1 28.01 25.89 -16.65
C MET A 1 27.67 26.55 -15.33
N SER A 2 26.41 26.94 -15.13
CA SER A 2 25.98 27.71 -13.94
C SER A 2 26.01 26.85 -12.67
N VAL A 3 26.01 27.49 -11.50
CA VAL A 3 25.95 26.79 -10.20
C VAL A 3 24.65 25.96 -10.10
N GLU A 4 23.55 26.45 -10.67
CA GLU A 4 22.28 25.73 -10.69
C GLU A 4 22.31 24.47 -11.57
N GLU A 5 22.97 24.55 -12.73
CA GLU A 5 23.19 23.40 -13.61
C GLU A 5 24.02 22.31 -12.92
N GLN A 6 25.05 22.70 -12.17
CA GLN A 6 25.89 21.78 -11.39
C GLN A 6 25.09 21.07 -10.28
N VAL A 7 24.23 21.80 -9.57
CA VAL A 7 23.37 21.23 -8.52
C VAL A 7 22.34 20.26 -9.10
N LEU A 8 21.74 20.61 -10.24
CA LEU A 8 20.76 19.75 -10.92
C LEU A 8 21.40 18.45 -11.44
N GLU A 9 22.57 18.53 -12.05
CA GLU A 9 23.31 17.35 -12.50
C GLU A 9 23.73 16.46 -11.34
N ARG A 10 24.18 17.05 -10.21
CA ARG A 10 24.50 16.28 -8.99
C ARG A 10 23.27 15.52 -8.46
N ARG A 11 22.09 16.16 -8.46
CA ARG A 11 20.82 15.50 -8.06
C ARG A 11 20.42 14.38 -9.03
N ARG A 12 20.60 14.58 -10.34
CA ARG A 12 20.35 13.54 -11.35
C ARG A 12 21.27 12.34 -11.17
N LEU A 13 22.56 12.58 -10.99
CA LEU A 13 23.56 11.53 -10.77
C LEU A 13 23.29 10.74 -9.49
N ASN A 14 22.94 11.42 -8.39
CA ASN A 14 22.59 10.76 -7.13
C ASN A 14 21.35 9.87 -7.28
N ARG A 15 20.30 10.35 -7.98
CA ARG A 15 19.12 9.51 -8.29
C ARG A 15 19.47 8.30 -9.15
N SER A 16 20.37 8.46 -10.12
CA SER A 16 20.84 7.36 -10.96
C SER A 16 21.62 6.31 -10.16
N LYS A 17 22.58 6.75 -9.33
CA LYS A 17 23.38 5.89 -8.44
C LYS A 17 22.49 5.12 -7.45
N GLU A 18 21.53 5.80 -6.82
CA GLU A 18 20.61 5.16 -5.87
C GLU A 18 19.70 4.13 -6.57
N ARG A 19 19.17 4.44 -7.76
CA ARG A 19 18.42 3.45 -8.57
C ARG A 19 19.27 2.22 -8.89
N ARG A 20 20.54 2.41 -9.26
CA ARG A 20 21.48 1.31 -9.55
C ARG A 20 21.77 0.47 -8.29
N ARG A 21 21.96 1.12 -7.13
CA ARG A 21 22.16 0.46 -5.83
C ARG A 21 20.95 -0.41 -5.48
N ARG A 22 19.73 0.13 -5.59
CA ARG A 22 18.48 -0.60 -5.33
C ARG A 22 18.34 -1.84 -6.23
N ARG A 23 18.61 -1.72 -7.54
CA ARG A 23 18.57 -2.87 -8.46
C ARG A 23 19.56 -3.96 -8.08
N LYS A 24 20.78 -3.59 -7.69
CA LYS A 24 21.79 -4.55 -7.22
C LYS A 24 21.36 -5.25 -5.93
N ASN A 25 20.77 -4.52 -4.97
CA ASN A 25 20.30 -5.10 -3.73
C ASN A 25 19.09 -6.03 -3.95
N LEU A 26 18.18 -5.67 -4.86
CA LEU A 26 17.06 -6.53 -5.26
C LEU A 26 17.52 -7.86 -5.86
N ALA A 27 18.62 -7.84 -6.62
CA ALA A 27 19.19 -9.05 -7.22
C ALA A 27 19.94 -9.92 -6.21
N LYS A 28 20.51 -9.32 -5.14
CA LYS A 28 21.22 -10.04 -4.07
C LYS A 28 20.27 -10.67 -3.06
N ASN A 29 19.21 -9.96 -2.71
CA ASN A 29 18.16 -10.42 -1.82
C ASN A 29 16.96 -10.83 -2.67
N LEU A 30 17.13 -11.85 -3.53
CA LEU A 30 15.98 -12.51 -4.14
C LEU A 30 15.13 -12.99 -2.96
N PRO A 31 13.95 -12.39 -2.70
CA PRO A 31 13.10 -12.90 -1.65
C PRO A 31 12.80 -14.33 -2.05
N ILE A 32 13.01 -15.28 -1.14
CA ILE A 32 12.44 -16.61 -1.29
C ILE A 32 10.94 -16.37 -1.33
N LYS A 33 10.39 -16.28 -2.55
CA LYS A 33 8.98 -16.05 -2.81
C LYS A 33 8.29 -17.40 -2.77
N GLU A 34 8.38 -18.06 -1.62
CA GLU A 34 7.44 -19.14 -1.40
C GLU A 34 6.06 -18.50 -1.30
N PRO A 35 5.12 -18.88 -2.19
CA PRO A 35 3.75 -18.41 -2.05
C PRO A 35 3.24 -18.83 -0.67
N LEU A 36 2.42 -17.97 -0.05
CA LEU A 36 1.73 -18.33 1.18
C LEU A 36 1.01 -19.67 0.96
N ASN A 37 1.32 -20.67 1.78
CA ASN A 37 0.68 -21.98 1.76
C ASN A 37 -0.72 -21.96 2.42
N PHE A 38 -1.16 -20.80 2.89
CA PHE A 38 -2.48 -20.54 3.45
C PHE A 38 -3.03 -19.21 2.93
N VAL A 39 -4.33 -19.01 3.11
CA VAL A 39 -4.97 -17.72 2.85
C VAL A 39 -4.78 -16.81 4.06
N LEU A 40 -4.00 -15.75 3.90
CA LEU A 40 -3.86 -14.68 4.89
C LEU A 40 -4.93 -13.63 4.64
N GLN A 41 -5.91 -13.56 5.53
CA GLN A 41 -6.96 -12.55 5.49
C GLN A 41 -6.49 -11.26 6.19
N VAL A 42 -6.53 -10.14 5.45
CA VAL A 42 -6.24 -8.81 5.98
C VAL A 42 -7.50 -7.96 5.90
N TYR A 43 -7.92 -7.42 7.04
CA TYR A 43 -9.02 -6.47 7.13
C TYR A 43 -8.48 -5.06 7.30
N ILE A 44 -8.99 -4.12 6.51
CA ILE A 44 -8.63 -2.72 6.60
C ILE A 44 -9.89 -1.95 6.97
N ASP A 45 -9.88 -1.39 8.17
CA ASP A 45 -11.01 -0.64 8.73
C ASP A 45 -10.98 0.82 8.29
N PHE A 46 -12.03 1.25 7.56
CA PHE A 46 -12.21 2.63 7.12
C PHE A 46 -13.11 3.44 8.07
N GLY A 47 -13.48 2.92 9.24
CA GLY A 47 -14.26 3.67 10.24
C GLY A 47 -13.63 5.01 10.64
N PHE A 48 -12.30 5.13 10.56
CA PHE A 48 -11.58 6.38 10.83
C PHE A 48 -11.46 7.32 9.62
N ALA A 49 -11.77 6.86 8.41
CA ALA A 49 -11.64 7.67 7.19
C ALA A 49 -12.55 8.92 7.23
N GLN A 50 -13.71 8.84 7.90
CA GLN A 50 -14.59 9.99 8.13
C GLN A 50 -13.91 11.15 8.86
N ARG A 51 -12.89 10.87 9.69
CA ARG A 51 -12.11 11.89 10.41
C ARG A 51 -10.89 12.38 9.64
N MET A 52 -10.57 11.77 8.50
CA MET A 52 -9.45 12.16 7.66
C MET A 52 -9.81 13.33 6.76
N SER A 53 -8.85 14.24 6.59
CA SER A 53 -8.88 15.27 5.55
C SER A 53 -8.70 14.66 4.16
N ASP A 54 -9.11 15.36 3.11
CA ASP A 54 -8.94 14.89 1.72
C ASP A 54 -7.46 14.63 1.36
N LYS A 55 -6.54 15.40 1.96
CA LYS A 55 -5.10 15.17 1.80
C LYS A 55 -4.66 13.82 2.39
N GLU A 56 -5.25 13.42 3.50
CA GLU A 56 -5.00 12.13 4.15
C GLU A 56 -5.66 10.99 3.40
N ILE A 57 -6.89 11.17 2.89
CA ILE A 57 -7.54 10.21 1.97
C ILE A 57 -6.65 9.97 0.74
N GLY A 58 -6.09 11.02 0.13
CA GLY A 58 -5.17 10.86 -0.99
C GLY A 58 -3.83 10.21 -0.64
N ARG A 59 -3.41 10.22 0.63
CA ARG A 59 -2.27 9.42 1.10
C ARG A 59 -2.68 7.96 1.28
N LEU A 60 -3.86 7.72 1.85
CA LEU A 60 -4.43 6.39 2.03
C LEU A 60 -4.63 5.68 0.70
N VAL A 61 -5.18 6.34 -0.33
CA VAL A 61 -5.29 5.80 -1.70
C VAL A 61 -3.94 5.32 -2.22
N ARG A 62 -2.88 6.11 -2.05
CA ARG A 62 -1.52 5.71 -2.48
C ARG A 62 -0.96 4.53 -1.69
N GLN A 63 -1.26 4.46 -0.39
CA GLN A 63 -0.89 3.30 0.42
C GLN A 63 -1.64 2.04 -0.05
N MET A 64 -2.94 2.17 -0.34
CA MET A 64 -3.76 1.07 -0.84
C MET A 64 -3.35 0.59 -2.23
N GLY A 65 -2.88 1.47 -3.10
CA GLY A 65 -2.24 1.08 -4.36
C GLY A 65 -0.98 0.22 -4.17
N ARG A 66 -0.23 0.44 -3.07
CA ARG A 66 0.92 -0.41 -2.71
C ARG A 66 0.46 -1.75 -2.15
N VAL A 67 -0.58 -1.77 -1.31
CA VAL A 67 -1.22 -3.01 -0.82
C VAL A 67 -1.67 -3.88 -1.98
N TRP A 68 -2.31 -3.30 -3.00
CA TRP A 68 -2.65 -4.02 -4.23
C TRP A 68 -1.41 -4.59 -4.94
N GLY A 69 -0.33 -3.80 -5.02
CA GLY A 69 0.95 -4.27 -5.56
C GLY A 69 1.54 -5.48 -4.81
N LEU A 70 1.31 -5.57 -3.49
CA LEU A 70 1.67 -6.73 -2.68
C LEU A 70 0.73 -7.92 -2.91
N GLN A 71 -0.58 -7.68 -2.96
CA GLN A 71 -1.58 -8.71 -3.21
C GLN A 71 -1.33 -9.44 -4.54
N LYS A 72 -1.03 -8.70 -5.61
CA LYS A 72 -0.68 -9.31 -6.92
C LYS A 72 0.51 -10.25 -6.88
N LYS A 73 1.45 -10.03 -5.95
CA LYS A 73 2.66 -10.86 -5.82
C LYS A 73 2.44 -12.05 -4.88
N ASN A 74 1.36 -12.06 -4.12
CA ASN A 74 1.09 -13.02 -3.06
C ASN A 74 -0.36 -13.52 -3.19
N PRO A 75 -0.63 -14.56 -4.00
CA PRO A 75 -1.99 -15.01 -4.28
C PRO A 75 -2.76 -15.48 -3.04
N GLY A 76 -2.08 -15.91 -1.98
CA GLY A 76 -2.70 -16.23 -0.69
C GLY A 76 -3.07 -15.01 0.16
N LEU A 77 -2.76 -13.77 -0.25
CA LEU A 77 -3.13 -12.57 0.48
C LEU A 77 -4.52 -12.09 0.02
N GLN A 78 -5.49 -12.12 0.93
CA GLN A 78 -6.86 -11.68 0.68
C GLN A 78 -7.15 -10.41 1.49
N VAL A 79 -7.54 -9.33 0.80
CA VAL A 79 -7.77 -8.02 1.43
C VAL A 79 -9.26 -7.71 1.44
N THR A 80 -9.79 -7.41 2.62
CA THR A 80 -11.15 -6.92 2.81
C THR A 80 -11.14 -5.48 3.31
N LEU A 81 -11.86 -4.61 2.62
CA LEU A 81 -12.12 -3.25 3.08
C LEU A 81 -13.42 -3.25 3.87
N LEU A 82 -13.33 -2.89 5.14
CA LEU A 82 -14.46 -2.76 6.05
C LEU A 82 -14.96 -1.32 6.03
N SER A 83 -16.23 -1.15 5.69
CA SER A 83 -16.96 0.12 5.64
C SER A 83 -16.20 1.22 4.86
N PRO A 84 -15.78 0.97 3.60
CA PRO A 84 -14.98 1.94 2.85
C PRO A 84 -15.70 3.28 2.70
N ASP A 85 -14.97 4.37 2.93
CA ASP A 85 -15.46 5.74 2.76
C ASP A 85 -15.60 6.07 1.26
N GLU A 86 -16.71 6.69 0.88
CA GLU A 86 -16.99 7.02 -0.53
C GLU A 86 -15.94 7.98 -1.13
N ARG A 87 -15.37 8.89 -0.33
CA ARG A 87 -14.29 9.77 -0.79
C ARG A 87 -13.05 8.97 -1.16
N PHE A 88 -12.74 7.92 -0.40
CA PHE A 88 -11.65 7.01 -0.73
C PHE A 88 -11.94 6.24 -2.03
N LEU A 89 -13.15 5.72 -2.22
CA LEU A 89 -13.53 5.00 -3.46
C LEU A 89 -13.45 5.92 -4.68
N CYS A 90 -14.01 7.12 -4.58
CA CYS A 90 -13.97 8.13 -5.64
C CYS A 90 -12.53 8.54 -5.98
N GLU A 91 -11.74 8.90 -4.98
CA GLU A 91 -10.34 9.30 -5.21
C GLU A 91 -9.49 8.13 -5.71
N GLY A 92 -9.78 6.91 -5.26
CA GLY A 92 -9.17 5.67 -5.74
C GLY A 92 -9.38 5.45 -7.24
N ARG A 93 -10.63 5.52 -7.71
CA ARG A 93 -10.98 5.40 -9.13
C ARG A 93 -10.30 6.46 -9.99
N GLN A 94 -10.18 7.68 -9.47
CA GLN A 94 -9.53 8.78 -10.19
C GLN A 94 -8.00 8.61 -10.28
N LYS A 95 -7.35 8.13 -9.22
CA LYS A 95 -5.88 8.13 -9.11
C LYS A 95 -5.21 6.80 -9.43
N LEU A 96 -5.91 5.68 -9.30
CA LEU A 96 -5.36 4.35 -9.52
C LEU A 96 -6.01 3.71 -10.74
N THR A 97 -5.21 3.51 -11.78
CA THR A 97 -5.67 2.84 -13.00
C THR A 97 -6.12 1.42 -12.70
N GLY A 98 -7.35 1.08 -13.12
CA GLY A 98 -7.93 -0.24 -12.94
C GLY A 98 -8.39 -0.53 -11.51
N PHE A 99 -8.64 0.51 -10.69
CA PHE A 99 -9.10 0.38 -9.31
C PHE A 99 -10.28 -0.59 -9.13
N ASP A 100 -11.29 -0.50 -10.00
CA ASP A 100 -12.48 -1.35 -9.94
C ASP A 100 -12.19 -2.83 -10.29
N HIS A 101 -11.00 -3.14 -10.82
CA HIS A 101 -10.55 -4.50 -11.12
C HIS A 101 -9.60 -5.05 -10.04
N PHE A 102 -9.42 -4.33 -8.94
CA PHE A 102 -8.62 -4.84 -7.83
C PHE A 102 -9.42 -5.94 -7.10
N ASN A 103 -8.76 -7.02 -6.72
CA ASN A 103 -9.39 -8.16 -6.04
C ASN A 103 -9.62 -7.87 -4.55
N TRP A 104 -10.27 -6.75 -4.27
CA TRP A 104 -10.65 -6.31 -2.93
C TRP A 104 -12.04 -6.84 -2.61
N ILE A 105 -12.22 -7.32 -1.39
CA ILE A 105 -13.55 -7.64 -0.88
C ILE A 105 -14.08 -6.42 -0.17
N ILE A 106 -15.22 -5.92 -0.61
CA ILE A 106 -15.89 -4.79 0.04
C ILE A 106 -16.94 -5.34 0.99
N SER A 107 -16.91 -4.90 2.24
CA SER A 107 -17.87 -5.28 3.26
C SER A 107 -18.35 -4.04 3.99
N ASN A 108 -19.67 -3.90 4.14
CA ASN A 108 -20.28 -2.80 4.89
C ASN A 108 -20.27 -3.03 6.42
N LYS A 109 -19.64 -4.13 6.88
CA LYS A 109 -19.50 -4.44 8.30
C LYS A 109 -18.43 -3.57 8.94
N ASN A 110 -18.62 -3.22 10.20
CA ASN A 110 -17.56 -2.61 11.00
C ASN A 110 -16.62 -3.67 11.62
N ILE A 111 -15.50 -3.24 12.17
CA ILE A 111 -14.51 -4.16 12.77
C ILE A 111 -15.08 -4.96 13.95
N ASN A 112 -16.00 -4.40 14.74
CA ASN A 112 -16.59 -5.09 15.89
C ASN A 112 -17.48 -6.27 15.47
N GLU A 113 -18.14 -6.16 14.32
CA GLU A 113 -18.94 -7.25 13.74
C GLU A 113 -18.08 -8.40 13.18
N VAL A 114 -16.82 -8.12 12.82
CA VAL A 114 -15.89 -9.15 12.31
C VAL A 114 -15.04 -9.74 13.44
N ARG A 115 -14.78 -8.96 14.49
CA ARG A 115 -13.95 -9.34 15.64
C ARG A 115 -14.43 -10.59 16.38
N SER A 116 -15.74 -10.85 16.36
CA SER A 116 -16.34 -12.04 16.95
C SER A 116 -16.06 -13.34 16.16
N MET A 117 -15.43 -13.26 14.97
CA MET A 117 -15.17 -14.42 14.12
C MET A 117 -13.69 -14.83 14.01
N LEU A 118 -12.70 -14.03 14.42
CA LEU A 118 -11.28 -14.31 14.15
C LEU A 118 -10.31 -13.79 15.25
N CYS A 119 -9.15 -14.44 15.40
CA CYS A 119 -8.03 -13.95 16.21
C CYS A 119 -7.39 -12.72 15.54
N PHE A 120 -7.82 -11.52 15.92
CA PHE A 120 -7.29 -10.26 15.37
C PHE A 120 -6.03 -9.79 16.09
N ASN A 121 -4.90 -9.74 15.37
CA ASN A 121 -3.80 -8.86 15.72
C ASN A 121 -4.05 -7.49 15.10
N PHE A 122 -4.37 -6.49 15.94
CA PHE A 122 -4.62 -5.12 15.51
C PHE A 122 -3.27 -4.47 15.14
N ILE A 123 -2.88 -4.52 13.87
CA ILE A 123 -1.80 -3.68 13.37
C ILE A 123 -2.41 -2.29 13.17
N GLN A 124 -2.48 -1.52 14.26
CA GLN A 124 -2.77 -0.10 14.19
C GLN A 124 -1.81 0.51 13.17
N CYS A 125 -2.37 1.14 12.13
CA CYS A 125 -1.64 1.67 10.99
C CYS A 125 -0.66 2.78 11.39
N CYS A 126 0.45 2.42 12.03
CA CYS A 126 1.72 3.10 11.88
C CYS A 126 2.40 2.52 10.63
N LEU A 127 1.78 2.76 9.47
CA LEU A 127 2.28 2.41 8.13
C LEU A 127 3.46 3.32 7.72
N TYR A 128 4.32 3.66 8.68
CA TYR A 128 5.53 4.46 8.47
C TYR A 128 6.80 3.60 8.40
N SER A 129 6.80 2.39 8.98
CA SER A 129 8.00 1.54 8.97
C SER A 129 7.99 0.46 7.87
N LEU A 130 6.82 -0.08 7.47
CA LEU A 130 6.77 -1.17 6.48
C LEU A 130 6.97 -0.74 5.01
N ILE A 131 6.97 0.56 4.71
CA ILE A 131 7.11 1.07 3.33
C ILE A 131 8.50 1.69 3.07
N VAL A 132 9.40 1.68 4.06
CA VAL A 132 10.80 2.11 3.84
C VAL A 132 11.69 0.92 3.44
N GLU A 133 11.24 -0.32 3.62
CA GLU A 133 12.03 -1.53 3.30
C GLU A 133 11.55 -2.37 2.10
N PHE A 134 10.54 -1.93 1.33
CA PHE A 134 10.12 -2.60 0.08
C PHE A 134 9.90 -1.64 -1.10
#